data_AF-A0A0K1RAX8-F1
#
_entry.id   AF-A0A0K1RAX8-F1
#
_cell.length_a   1.000
_cell.length_b   1.000
_cell.length_c   1.000
_cell.angle_alpha   90.00
_cell.angle_beta   90.00
_cell.angle_gamma   90.00
#
_symmetry.space_group_name_H-M   'P 1'
#
loop_
_entity.id
_entity.type
_entity.pdbx_description
1 polymer ?
#
loop_
_entity_poly.entity_id
_entity_poly.type
_entity_poly.pdbx_seq_one_letter_code
_entity_poly.pdbx_strand_id
1 'polypeptide(L)'
;MNTARVIVASTRAAAGSYEDKSGPVAVEFLRRMGFDTPDALVVPDAEIAGAVRGALAQQPAVLLTSGGTGLSLDDATVSAITPLLDKQLPGIVQEFFRVGLENTPTAILSGAVAGLAGCTFVMTLPGSPGGVKDGCAVLEPVLPHIVELISPVNSAPRDPDYVWEQTGVVVGTSISAEPLAAIEVSDVTTDAMGALVRFEGIVRNHDHGERVAALTYESHPTAEAELARVVEEVAAKHPVRLYAAHRVGPVPIGELAFLVLAAAAHRGDAFAACEEVADRVKAEVPIWKEQLMADGTTHWVGIDG
;
A
#
# COMPACT_ATOMS: atom_id res chain seq x y z
N MET A 1 2.31 -15.39 7.79
CA MET A 1 3.62 -15.43 8.47
C MET A 1 4.40 -14.22 7.96
N ASN A 2 4.96 -13.40 8.84
CA ASN A 2 5.65 -12.18 8.41
C ASN A 2 7.00 -12.55 7.77
N THR A 3 7.31 -11.96 6.63
CA THR A 3 8.58 -12.19 5.92
C THR A 3 9.64 -11.23 6.42
N ALA A 4 10.89 -11.68 6.44
CA ALA A 4 12.03 -10.81 6.68
C ALA A 4 13.15 -11.04 5.66
N ARG A 5 14.05 -10.08 5.52
CA ARG A 5 15.20 -10.14 4.62
C ARG A 5 16.47 -9.67 5.31
N VAL A 6 17.57 -10.31 4.94
CA VAL A 6 18.92 -9.92 5.36
C VAL A 6 19.77 -9.67 4.12
N ILE A 7 20.44 -8.53 4.06
CA ILE A 7 21.37 -8.19 2.99
C ILE A 7 22.75 -7.92 3.58
N VAL A 8 23.78 -8.59 3.06
CA VAL A 8 25.17 -8.39 3.48
C VAL A 8 25.87 -7.56 2.41
N ALA A 9 26.32 -6.37 2.77
CA ALA A 9 27.18 -5.53 1.94
C ALA A 9 28.64 -5.89 2.21
N SER A 10 29.26 -6.63 1.29
CA SER A 10 30.67 -6.99 1.36
C SER A 10 31.19 -7.43 -0.01
N THR A 11 31.97 -6.56 -0.65
CA THR A 11 32.64 -6.84 -1.93
C THR A 11 33.49 -8.11 -1.86
N ARG A 12 34.17 -8.33 -0.74
CA ARG A 12 35.01 -9.51 -0.54
C ARG A 12 34.19 -10.81 -0.38
N ALA A 13 33.06 -10.77 0.33
CA ALA A 13 32.21 -11.95 0.49
C ALA A 13 31.48 -12.29 -0.82
N ALA A 14 30.99 -11.26 -1.53
CA ALA A 14 30.36 -11.42 -2.84
C ALA A 14 31.33 -12.02 -3.88
N ALA A 15 32.62 -11.68 -3.80
CA ALA A 15 33.68 -12.26 -4.64
C ALA A 15 34.12 -13.68 -4.21
N GLY A 16 33.56 -14.24 -3.12
CA GLY A 16 33.93 -15.56 -2.59
C GLY A 16 35.31 -15.62 -1.92
N SER A 17 35.92 -14.47 -1.64
CA SER A 17 37.26 -14.41 -1.04
C SER A 17 37.27 -14.73 0.46
N TYR A 18 36.11 -14.63 1.12
CA TYR A 18 35.87 -15.19 2.44
C TYR A 18 34.37 -15.49 2.62
N GLU A 19 34.06 -16.43 3.50
CA GLU A 19 32.69 -16.76 3.86
C GLU A 19 32.12 -15.74 4.86
N ASP A 20 30.95 -15.19 4.56
CA ASP A 20 30.25 -14.31 5.48
C ASP A 20 29.75 -15.08 6.71
N LYS A 21 29.98 -14.49 7.88
CA LYS A 21 29.54 -15.04 9.18
C LYS A 21 28.52 -14.16 9.88
N SER A 22 28.24 -12.97 9.34
CA SER A 22 27.39 -11.97 9.97
C SER A 22 25.94 -12.11 9.52
N GLY A 23 25.71 -12.38 8.23
CA GLY A 23 24.41 -12.68 7.64
C GLY A 23 23.72 -13.88 8.30
N PRO A 24 24.39 -15.05 8.48
CA PRO A 24 23.80 -16.18 9.18
C PRO A 24 23.30 -15.85 10.59
N VAL A 25 24.00 -14.99 11.33
CA VAL A 25 23.59 -14.56 12.68
C VAL A 25 22.27 -13.79 12.63
N ALA A 26 22.14 -12.82 11.72
CA ALA A 26 20.91 -12.05 11.56
C ALA A 26 19.74 -12.91 11.07
N VAL A 27 20.00 -13.84 10.15
CA VAL A 27 19.00 -14.78 9.63
C VAL A 27 18.50 -15.71 10.74
N GLU A 28 19.41 -16.29 11.53
CA GLU A 28 19.05 -17.17 12.65
C GLU A 28 18.22 -16.43 13.70
N PHE A 29 18.60 -15.18 14.02
CA PHE A 29 17.81 -14.32 14.90
C PHE A 29 16.38 -14.11 14.39
N LEU A 30 16.21 -13.72 13.13
CA LEU A 30 14.88 -13.48 12.55
C LEU A 30 14.04 -14.76 12.47
N ARG A 31 14.66 -15.90 12.12
CA ARG A 31 13.97 -17.21 12.15
C ARG A 31 13.52 -17.58 13.56
N ARG A 32 14.35 -17.36 14.58
CA ARG A 32 14.00 -17.58 16.00
C ARG A 32 12.82 -16.70 16.44
N MET A 33 12.75 -15.48 15.92
CA MET A 33 11.64 -14.54 16.15
C MET A 33 10.35 -14.92 15.37
N GLY A 34 10.38 -15.98 14.55
CA GLY A 34 9.22 -16.48 13.81
C GLY A 34 9.01 -15.89 12.41
N PHE A 35 10.00 -15.18 11.86
CA PHE A 35 9.93 -14.64 10.50
C PHE A 35 10.31 -15.68 9.46
N ASP A 36 9.57 -15.72 8.34
CA ASP A 36 10.00 -16.43 7.14
C ASP A 36 11.15 -15.65 6.49
N THR A 37 12.36 -16.15 6.68
CA THR A 37 13.61 -15.47 6.33
C THR A 37 14.49 -16.41 5.49
N PRO A 38 14.68 -16.15 4.18
CA PRO A 38 15.64 -16.87 3.36
C PRO A 38 17.06 -16.57 3.84
N ASP A 39 18.04 -17.32 3.32
CA ASP A 39 19.45 -17.03 3.60
C ASP A 39 19.83 -15.62 3.14
N ALA A 40 20.86 -15.05 3.76
CA ALA A 40 21.26 -13.66 3.51
C ALA A 40 21.69 -13.47 2.06
N LEU A 41 21.19 -12.41 1.43
CA LEU A 41 21.66 -11.98 0.11
C LEU A 41 22.98 -11.24 0.28
N VAL A 42 24.07 -11.80 -0.23
CA VAL A 42 25.39 -11.18 -0.20
C VAL A 42 25.61 -10.39 -1.49
N VAL A 43 25.93 -9.10 -1.37
CA VAL A 43 26.17 -8.20 -2.52
C VAL A 43 27.46 -7.41 -2.34
N PRO A 44 28.10 -6.98 -3.43
CA PRO A 44 29.15 -5.97 -3.37
C PRO A 44 28.63 -4.67 -2.77
N ASP A 45 29.51 -3.90 -2.12
CA ASP A 45 29.13 -2.63 -1.47
C ASP A 45 28.50 -1.64 -2.46
N ALA A 46 28.98 -1.61 -3.70
CA ALA A 46 28.44 -0.76 -4.77
C ALA A 46 27.00 -1.11 -5.19
N GLU A 47 26.53 -2.34 -4.91
CA GLU A 47 25.23 -2.85 -5.33
C GLU A 47 24.15 -2.77 -4.24
N ILE A 48 24.53 -2.36 -3.01
CA ILE A 48 23.62 -2.36 -1.85
C ILE A 48 22.35 -1.54 -2.08
N ALA A 49 22.44 -0.41 -2.78
CA ALA A 49 21.30 0.44 -3.06
C ALA A 49 20.24 -0.26 -3.92
N GLY A 50 20.66 -1.03 -4.94
CA GLY A 50 19.75 -1.81 -5.77
C GLY A 50 19.13 -2.96 -5.00
N ALA A 51 19.95 -3.68 -4.21
CA ALA A 51 19.50 -4.81 -3.41
C ALA A 51 18.45 -4.40 -2.35
N VAL A 52 18.68 -3.28 -1.65
CA VAL A 52 17.72 -2.74 -0.66
C VAL A 52 16.41 -2.36 -1.33
N ARG A 53 16.43 -1.64 -2.47
CA ARG A 53 15.21 -1.27 -3.20
C ARG A 53 14.44 -2.51 -3.67
N GLY A 54 15.15 -3.51 -4.20
CA GLY A 54 14.56 -4.78 -4.61
C GLY A 54 13.93 -5.54 -3.44
N ALA A 55 14.56 -5.53 -2.27
CA ALA A 55 13.99 -6.14 -1.06
C ALA A 55 12.76 -5.38 -0.56
N LEU A 56 12.81 -4.05 -0.50
CA LEU A 56 11.67 -3.21 -0.06
C LEU A 56 10.46 -3.34 -1.00
N ALA A 57 10.67 -3.56 -2.30
CA ALA A 57 9.58 -3.81 -3.24
C ALA A 57 8.77 -5.09 -2.92
N GLN A 58 9.38 -6.05 -2.20
CA GLN A 58 8.72 -7.26 -1.72
C GLN A 58 7.99 -7.06 -0.38
N GLN A 59 8.04 -5.84 0.17
CA GLN A 59 7.38 -5.42 1.41
C GLN A 59 7.57 -6.40 2.59
N PRO A 60 8.82 -6.78 2.94
CA PRO A 60 9.05 -7.57 4.13
C PRO A 60 8.64 -6.78 5.39
N ALA A 61 8.28 -7.47 6.46
CA ALA A 61 8.05 -6.81 7.75
C ALA A 61 9.36 -6.25 8.33
N VAL A 62 10.48 -6.93 8.07
CA VAL A 62 11.80 -6.58 8.59
C VAL A 62 12.88 -6.72 7.51
N LEU A 63 13.72 -5.69 7.38
CA LEU A 63 14.94 -5.70 6.56
C LEU A 63 16.14 -5.34 7.44
N LEU A 64 17.05 -6.29 7.63
CA LEU A 64 18.33 -6.04 8.28
C LEU A 64 19.44 -6.02 7.23
N THR A 65 20.40 -5.11 7.39
CA THR A 65 21.65 -5.18 6.62
C THR A 65 22.86 -5.39 7.51
N SER A 66 23.92 -5.96 6.95
CA SER A 66 25.21 -6.14 7.64
C SER A 66 26.35 -5.69 6.75
N GLY A 67 27.20 -4.80 7.25
CA GLY A 67 28.35 -4.26 6.51
C GLY A 67 28.06 -2.94 5.81
N GLY A 68 29.10 -2.28 5.31
CA GLY A 68 28.99 -1.00 4.62
C GLY A 68 28.60 0.20 5.52
N THR A 69 28.83 0.11 6.83
CA THR A 69 28.45 1.16 7.82
C THR A 69 29.65 1.88 8.44
N GLY A 70 30.88 1.57 8.03
CA GLY A 70 32.09 2.11 8.63
C GLY A 70 32.55 3.47 8.07
N LEU A 71 33.86 3.70 8.13
CA LEU A 71 34.53 4.91 7.65
C LEU A 71 35.20 4.74 6.26
N SER A 72 35.15 3.55 5.68
CA SER A 72 35.73 3.27 4.37
C SER A 72 35.02 4.08 3.29
N LEU A 73 35.73 4.45 2.24
CA LEU A 73 35.12 5.12 1.08
C LEU A 73 34.09 4.24 0.37
N ASP A 74 34.23 2.92 0.51
CA ASP A 74 33.31 1.95 -0.07
C ASP A 74 32.09 1.67 0.82
N ASP A 75 32.04 2.20 2.06
CA ASP A 75 30.91 2.00 2.98
C ASP A 75 29.67 2.78 2.50
N ALA A 76 28.81 2.11 1.72
CA ALA A 76 27.65 2.71 1.05
C ALA A 76 26.28 2.37 1.69
N THR A 77 26.21 1.47 2.68
CA THR A 77 24.94 0.96 3.20
C THR A 77 24.10 2.06 3.85
N VAL A 78 24.72 2.93 4.64
CA VAL A 78 24.01 3.99 5.38
C VAL A 78 23.44 5.03 4.42
N SER A 79 24.23 5.47 3.44
CA SER A 79 23.81 6.45 2.44
C SER A 79 22.75 5.88 1.48
N ALA A 80 22.78 4.57 1.22
CA ALA A 80 21.76 3.89 0.42
C ALA A 80 20.40 3.80 1.14
N ILE A 81 20.39 3.58 2.46
CA ILE A 81 19.16 3.34 3.23
C ILE A 81 18.53 4.62 3.76
N THR A 82 19.31 5.58 4.26
CA THR A 82 18.80 6.82 4.88
C THR A 82 17.72 7.54 4.06
N PRO A 83 17.86 7.75 2.72
CA PRO A 83 16.84 8.44 1.93
C PRO A 83 15.58 7.61 1.66
N LEU A 84 15.57 6.32 2.01
CA LEU A 84 14.42 5.43 1.83
C LEU A 84 13.56 5.32 3.10
N LEU A 85 14.00 5.91 4.22
CA LEU A 85 13.27 5.88 5.48
C LEU A 85 12.27 7.03 5.53
N ASP A 86 10.98 6.71 5.65
CA ASP A 86 9.92 7.69 5.90
C ASP A 86 10.01 8.25 7.32
N LYS A 87 10.47 7.41 8.26
CA LYS A 87 10.61 7.78 9.67
C LYS A 87 11.84 7.11 10.27
N GLN A 88 12.76 7.91 10.81
CA GLN A 88 13.90 7.40 11.55
C GLN A 88 13.52 7.09 13.02
N LEU A 89 14.17 6.07 13.59
CA LEU A 89 13.99 5.59 14.95
C LEU A 89 15.32 5.70 15.73
N PRO A 90 15.78 6.93 16.04
CA PRO A 90 17.10 7.15 16.62
C PRO A 90 17.27 6.50 18.00
N GLY A 91 16.19 6.26 18.75
CA GLY A 91 16.25 5.58 20.05
C GLY A 91 16.78 4.14 19.95
N ILE A 92 16.47 3.42 18.86
CA ILE A 92 17.00 2.07 18.62
C ILE A 92 18.51 2.12 18.39
N VAL A 93 18.96 3.11 17.60
CA VAL A 93 20.38 3.32 17.30
C VAL A 93 21.16 3.73 18.55
N GLN A 94 20.58 4.57 19.41
CA GLN A 94 21.17 4.96 20.68
C GLN A 94 21.38 3.75 21.60
N GLU A 95 20.36 2.89 21.73
CA GLU A 95 20.46 1.68 22.53
C GLU A 95 21.47 0.68 21.93
N PHE A 96 21.53 0.58 20.60
CA PHE A 96 22.55 -0.20 19.91
C PHE A 96 23.97 0.24 20.28
N PHE A 97 24.26 1.55 20.27
CA PHE A 97 25.57 2.02 20.71
C PHE A 97 25.81 1.81 22.21
N ARG A 98 24.78 1.96 23.04
CA ARG A 98 24.88 1.69 24.49
C ARG A 98 25.33 0.25 24.75
N VAL A 99 24.69 -0.72 24.09
CA VAL A 99 25.03 -2.16 24.19
C VAL A 99 26.41 -2.44 23.59
N GLY A 100 26.68 -1.96 22.37
CA GLY A 100 27.95 -2.22 21.68
C GLY A 100 29.17 -1.68 22.44
N LEU A 101 29.02 -0.54 23.13
CA LEU A 101 30.07 0.08 23.94
C LEU A 101 30.43 -0.70 25.21
N GLU A 102 29.60 -1.64 25.66
CA GLU A 102 29.93 -2.49 26.81
C GLU A 102 31.16 -3.36 26.53
N ASN A 103 31.37 -3.75 25.27
CA ASN A 103 32.46 -4.67 24.87
C ASN A 103 33.37 -4.10 23.78
N THR A 104 32.89 -3.16 22.96
CA THR A 104 33.60 -2.70 21.74
C THR A 104 33.65 -1.17 21.68
N PRO A 105 34.76 -0.52 22.14
CA PRO A 105 34.90 0.94 22.10
C PRO A 105 34.75 1.54 20.70
N THR A 106 35.10 0.80 19.65
CA THR A 106 35.00 1.24 18.25
C THR A 106 33.59 1.10 17.66
N ALA A 107 32.60 0.60 18.42
CA ALA A 107 31.21 0.49 17.95
C ALA A 107 30.65 1.84 17.48
N ILE A 108 31.06 2.94 18.13
CA ILE A 108 30.67 4.32 17.82
C ILE A 108 31.08 4.80 16.43
N LEU A 109 31.97 4.09 15.75
CA LEU A 109 32.42 4.44 14.39
C LEU A 109 31.44 3.96 13.31
N SER A 110 30.44 3.15 13.67
CA SER A 110 29.37 2.76 12.75
C SER A 110 28.43 3.93 12.52
N GLY A 111 28.05 4.17 11.27
CA GLY A 111 26.98 5.10 10.89
C GLY A 111 25.58 4.50 11.00
N ALA A 112 25.35 3.53 11.89
CA ALA A 112 24.11 2.76 11.98
C ALA A 112 22.85 3.64 11.95
N VAL A 113 21.84 3.21 11.20
CA VAL A 113 20.52 3.85 11.10
C VAL A 113 19.43 2.82 11.26
N ALA A 114 18.31 3.21 11.88
CA ALA A 114 17.11 2.42 12.00
C ALA A 114 15.88 3.28 11.68
N GLY A 115 14.85 2.69 11.07
CA GLY A 115 13.65 3.42 10.70
C GLY A 115 12.61 2.57 10.00
N LEU A 116 11.59 3.25 9.47
CA LEU A 116 10.52 2.66 8.68
C LEU A 116 10.64 3.10 7.22
N ALA A 117 10.43 2.15 6.32
CA ALA A 117 10.22 2.37 4.89
C ALA A 117 8.90 1.68 4.50
N GLY A 118 7.84 2.46 4.32
CA GLY A 118 6.46 1.97 4.27
C GLY A 118 6.09 1.17 5.53
N CYS A 119 5.67 -0.09 5.32
CA CYS A 119 5.35 -1.03 6.39
C CYS A 119 6.54 -1.95 6.77
N THR A 120 7.76 -1.58 6.39
CA THR A 120 8.98 -2.35 6.68
C THR A 120 9.82 -1.65 7.74
N PHE A 121 10.17 -2.38 8.80
CA PHE A 121 11.22 -1.96 9.72
C PHE A 121 12.60 -2.24 9.11
N VAL A 122 13.47 -1.23 9.06
CA VAL A 122 14.81 -1.32 8.49
C VAL A 122 15.85 -0.95 9.54
N MET A 123 16.93 -1.73 9.66
CA MET A 123 18.10 -1.36 10.47
C MET A 123 19.41 -1.80 9.80
N THR A 124 20.41 -0.92 9.83
CA THR A 124 21.77 -1.25 9.40
C THR A 124 22.60 -1.75 10.58
N LEU A 125 23.33 -2.84 10.36
CA LEU A 125 24.22 -3.44 11.35
C LEU A 125 25.67 -3.45 10.86
N PRO A 126 26.66 -3.42 11.77
CA PRO A 126 28.06 -3.56 11.38
C PRO A 126 28.34 -4.90 10.69
N GLY A 127 29.41 -4.94 9.89
CA GLY A 127 29.81 -6.16 9.17
C GLY A 127 30.42 -7.27 10.04
N SER A 128 30.58 -7.05 11.35
CA SER A 128 31.14 -8.04 12.27
C SER A 128 30.04 -8.88 12.94
N PRO A 129 30.26 -10.19 13.18
CA PRO A 129 29.25 -11.02 13.85
C PRO A 129 28.90 -10.52 15.26
N GLY A 130 29.87 -9.92 15.97
CA GLY A 130 29.62 -9.28 17.26
C GLY A 130 28.66 -8.09 17.16
N GLY A 131 28.90 -7.17 16.21
CA GLY A 131 28.02 -6.03 16.00
C GLY A 131 26.61 -6.43 15.56
N VAL A 132 26.47 -7.49 14.76
CA VAL A 132 25.15 -8.05 14.43
C VAL A 132 24.46 -8.62 15.68
N LYS A 133 25.18 -9.35 16.54
CA LYS A 133 24.62 -9.88 17.80
C LYS A 133 24.15 -8.76 18.73
N ASP A 134 24.93 -7.69 18.87
CA ASP A 134 24.57 -6.53 19.68
C ASP A 134 23.28 -5.87 19.15
N GLY A 135 23.17 -5.70 17.83
CA GLY A 135 21.94 -5.21 17.21
C GLY A 135 20.75 -6.14 17.42
N CYS A 136 20.93 -7.46 17.27
CA CYS A 136 19.88 -8.44 17.53
C CYS A 136 19.42 -8.41 18.99
N ALA A 137 20.32 -8.23 19.95
CA ALA A 137 19.99 -8.12 21.37
C ALA A 137 19.12 -6.89 21.68
N VAL A 138 19.39 -5.75 21.01
CA VAL A 138 18.55 -4.55 21.12
C VAL A 138 17.18 -4.77 20.49
N LEU A 139 17.11 -5.47 19.35
CA LEU A 139 15.87 -5.70 18.63
C LEU A 139 14.98 -6.76 19.29
N GLU A 140 15.54 -7.79 19.93
CA GLU A 140 14.79 -8.92 20.50
C GLU A 140 13.56 -8.52 21.35
N PRO A 141 13.65 -7.57 22.31
CA PRO A 141 12.49 -7.18 23.12
C PRO A 141 11.48 -6.28 22.41
N VAL A 142 11.85 -5.59 21.31
CA VAL A 142 11.02 -4.55 20.69
C VAL A 142 10.48 -4.92 19.31
N LEU A 143 11.15 -5.82 18.59
CA LEU A 143 10.84 -6.18 17.21
C LEU A 143 9.41 -6.73 17.04
N PRO A 144 8.86 -7.58 17.94
CA PRO A 144 7.47 -8.02 17.84
C PRO A 144 6.48 -6.86 17.87
N HIS A 145 6.69 -5.90 18.78
CA HIS A 145 5.81 -4.75 18.93
C HIS A 145 5.97 -3.76 17.77
N ILE A 146 7.19 -3.55 17.27
CA ILE A 146 7.41 -2.75 16.06
C ILE A 146 6.63 -3.33 14.89
N VAL A 147 6.77 -4.64 14.64
CA VAL A 147 6.10 -5.33 13.55
C VAL A 147 4.58 -5.34 13.70
N GLU A 148 4.10 -5.45 14.94
CA GLU A 148 2.68 -5.25 15.25
C GLU A 148 2.22 -3.85 14.82
N LEU A 149 2.90 -2.79 15.25
CA LEU A 149 2.50 -1.41 14.97
C LEU A 149 2.54 -1.02 13.49
N ILE A 150 3.46 -1.60 12.72
CA ILE A 150 3.64 -1.28 11.29
C ILE A 150 2.91 -2.23 10.35
N SER A 151 2.30 -3.30 10.89
CA SER A 151 1.47 -4.17 10.07
C SER A 151 0.34 -3.35 9.46
N PRO A 152 0.04 -3.50 8.16
CA PRO A 152 -1.09 -2.81 7.50
C PRO A 152 -2.43 -3.02 8.22
N VAL A 153 -2.55 -4.08 9.03
CA VAL A 153 -3.73 -4.43 9.83
C VAL A 153 -3.88 -3.55 11.09
N ASN A 154 -2.83 -2.85 11.54
CA ASN A 154 -2.75 -2.19 12.84
C ASN A 154 -2.51 -0.67 12.80
N SER A 155 -2.54 -0.04 11.61
CA SER A 155 -2.39 1.42 11.47
C SER A 155 -3.66 2.22 11.85
N ALA A 156 -4.75 1.54 12.21
CA ALA A 156 -5.92 2.05 12.94
C ALA A 156 -6.21 1.09 14.12
N PRO A 157 -6.88 1.53 15.21
CA PRO A 157 -7.34 0.59 16.24
C PRO A 157 -8.12 -0.55 15.55
N ARG A 158 -7.61 -1.78 15.66
CA ARG A 158 -8.18 -2.94 14.99
C ARG A 158 -9.62 -3.12 15.47
N ASP A 159 -10.57 -2.84 14.58
CA ASP A 159 -11.95 -3.19 14.83
C ASP A 159 -12.05 -4.71 15.11
N PRO A 160 -12.97 -5.15 15.99
CA PRO A 160 -13.12 -6.57 16.31
C PRO A 160 -13.35 -7.44 15.06
N ASP A 161 -13.03 -8.73 15.13
CA ASP A 161 -13.13 -9.64 13.97
C ASP A 161 -14.52 -9.63 13.29
N TYR A 162 -15.60 -9.44 14.06
CA TYR A 162 -16.95 -9.34 13.52
C TYR A 162 -17.16 -8.13 12.58
N VAL A 163 -16.35 -7.08 12.69
CA VAL A 163 -16.39 -5.92 11.78
C VAL A 163 -15.75 -6.30 10.45
N TRP A 164 -14.58 -6.95 10.47
CA TRP A 164 -13.88 -7.37 9.24
C TRP A 164 -14.68 -8.38 8.43
N GLU A 165 -15.37 -9.31 9.09
CA GLU A 165 -16.27 -10.29 8.45
C GLU A 165 -17.41 -9.64 7.64
N GLN A 166 -17.72 -8.35 7.90
CA GLN A 166 -18.76 -7.61 7.21
C GLN A 166 -18.25 -6.70 6.08
N THR A 167 -16.93 -6.68 5.85
CA THR A 167 -16.26 -5.87 4.83
C THR A 167 -15.75 -6.71 3.66
N GLY A 168 -15.28 -6.08 2.59
CA GLY A 168 -14.93 -6.76 1.34
C GLY A 168 -16.17 -7.26 0.58
N VAL A 169 -17.32 -6.61 0.80
CA VAL A 169 -18.62 -7.05 0.29
C VAL A 169 -19.07 -6.14 -0.84
N VAL A 170 -19.44 -6.74 -1.97
CA VAL A 170 -20.22 -6.07 -3.00
C VAL A 170 -21.71 -6.31 -2.71
N VAL A 171 -22.41 -5.25 -2.31
CA VAL A 171 -23.85 -5.27 -2.02
C VAL A 171 -24.64 -5.40 -3.31
N GLY A 172 -24.15 -4.78 -4.39
CA GLY A 172 -24.69 -4.96 -5.72
C GLY A 172 -24.09 -4.02 -6.74
N THR A 173 -24.24 -4.39 -8.00
CA THR A 173 -23.95 -3.52 -9.14
C THR A 173 -25.12 -3.55 -10.12
N SER A 174 -25.40 -2.44 -10.79
CA SER A 174 -26.42 -2.44 -11.84
C SER A 174 -26.15 -1.41 -12.95
N ILE A 175 -26.60 -1.76 -14.16
CA ILE A 175 -26.73 -0.84 -15.27
C ILE A 175 -28.21 -0.80 -15.67
N SER A 176 -28.80 0.38 -15.78
CA SER A 176 -30.24 0.54 -16.02
C SER A 176 -30.53 1.68 -17.00
N ALA A 177 -31.49 1.50 -17.89
CA ALA A 177 -32.03 2.61 -18.70
C ALA A 177 -32.97 3.53 -17.90
N GLU A 178 -33.61 2.96 -16.88
CA GLU A 178 -34.50 3.67 -15.97
C GLU A 178 -33.69 4.47 -14.91
N PRO A 179 -34.29 5.53 -14.33
CA PRO A 179 -33.68 6.24 -13.20
C PRO A 179 -33.19 5.28 -12.12
N LEU A 180 -31.96 5.51 -11.63
CA LEU A 180 -31.36 4.65 -10.60
C LEU A 180 -32.25 4.70 -9.35
N ALA A 181 -32.80 3.54 -8.99
CA ALA A 181 -33.61 3.42 -7.79
C ALA A 181 -32.78 3.85 -6.57
N ALA A 182 -33.45 4.51 -5.62
CA ALA A 182 -32.85 4.75 -4.31
C ALA A 182 -32.64 3.39 -3.65
N ILE A 183 -31.38 2.96 -3.56
CA ILE A 183 -31.00 1.91 -2.61
C ILE A 183 -31.02 2.51 -1.21
N GLU A 184 -31.57 1.80 -0.24
CA GLU A 184 -31.63 2.29 1.12
C GLU A 184 -30.24 2.25 1.73
N VAL A 185 -29.89 3.28 2.51
CA VAL A 185 -28.60 3.33 3.22
C VAL A 185 -28.39 2.07 4.05
N SER A 186 -29.46 1.53 4.64
CA SER A 186 -29.48 0.30 5.42
C SER A 186 -29.08 -0.96 4.64
N ASP A 187 -29.16 -0.95 3.32
CA ASP A 187 -28.74 -2.10 2.50
C ASP A 187 -27.21 -2.16 2.39
N VAL A 188 -26.55 -1.00 2.48
CA VAL A 188 -25.09 -0.88 2.36
C VAL A 188 -24.41 -0.83 3.72
N THR A 189 -25.03 -0.20 4.72
CA THR A 189 -24.47 -0.06 6.08
C THR A 189 -24.86 -1.21 7.00
N THR A 190 -24.07 -1.44 8.05
CA THR A 190 -24.43 -2.29 9.20
C THR A 190 -24.11 -1.55 10.50
N ASP A 191 -24.45 -2.10 11.65
CA ASP A 191 -24.07 -1.54 12.96
C ASP A 191 -22.54 -1.39 13.14
N ALA A 192 -21.75 -2.09 12.32
CA ALA A 192 -20.30 -1.99 12.29
C ALA A 192 -19.77 -0.84 11.40
N MET A 193 -20.61 -0.23 10.56
CA MET A 193 -20.18 0.80 9.62
C MET A 193 -20.34 2.19 10.24
N GLY A 194 -19.22 2.81 10.62
CA GLY A 194 -19.15 4.16 11.19
C GLY A 194 -19.19 5.29 10.17
N ALA A 195 -19.07 4.98 8.87
CA ALA A 195 -19.10 5.97 7.80
C ALA A 195 -19.80 5.41 6.54
N LEU A 196 -20.53 6.29 5.85
CA LEU A 196 -21.03 6.07 4.50
C LEU A 196 -20.63 7.26 3.64
N VAL A 197 -19.95 7.00 2.53
CA VAL A 197 -19.67 7.98 1.49
C VAL A 197 -20.59 7.70 0.31
N ARG A 198 -21.24 8.76 -0.18
CA ARG A 198 -22.11 8.73 -1.36
C ARG A 198 -21.53 9.66 -2.43
N PHE A 199 -21.22 9.09 -3.57
CA PHE A 199 -20.82 9.83 -4.76
C PHE A 199 -21.90 9.78 -5.82
N GLU A 200 -22.22 10.94 -6.38
CA GLU A 200 -23.24 11.13 -7.40
C GLU A 200 -22.66 11.82 -8.64
N GLY A 201 -22.57 11.08 -9.73
CA GLY A 201 -22.31 11.63 -11.06
C GLY A 201 -23.59 12.27 -11.61
N ILE A 202 -23.78 13.56 -11.35
CA ILE A 202 -24.94 14.32 -11.82
C ILE A 202 -24.64 15.02 -13.15
N VAL A 203 -25.56 14.92 -14.11
CA VAL A 203 -25.42 15.59 -15.41
C VAL A 203 -25.46 17.11 -15.22
N ARG A 204 -24.43 17.80 -15.71
CA ARG A 204 -24.31 19.28 -15.66
C ARG A 204 -24.75 19.88 -17.00
N ASN A 205 -25.13 21.16 -16.96
CA ASN A 205 -25.61 21.91 -18.13
C ASN A 205 -24.51 22.43 -19.06
N HIS A 206 -23.27 21.97 -18.90
CA HIS A 206 -22.13 22.40 -19.72
C HIS A 206 -21.06 21.32 -19.82
N ASP A 207 -20.36 21.30 -20.95
CA ASP A 207 -19.11 20.56 -21.16
C ASP A 207 -18.18 21.37 -22.08
N HIS A 208 -16.88 21.37 -21.81
CA HIS A 208 -15.87 22.12 -22.58
C HIS A 208 -16.19 23.60 -22.92
N GLY A 209 -17.00 24.26 -22.10
CA GLY A 209 -17.40 25.67 -22.30
C GLY A 209 -18.69 25.88 -23.09
N GLU A 210 -19.33 24.80 -23.55
CA GLU A 210 -20.55 24.84 -24.34
C GLU A 210 -21.76 24.36 -23.52
N ARG A 211 -22.96 24.79 -23.91
CA ARG A 211 -24.21 24.41 -23.23
C ARG A 211 -24.72 23.06 -23.73
N VAL A 212 -24.90 22.13 -22.79
CA VAL A 212 -25.43 20.77 -23.04
C VAL A 212 -26.90 20.74 -22.61
N ALA A 213 -27.78 20.11 -23.40
CA ALA A 213 -29.21 19.99 -23.12
C ALA A 213 -29.56 18.67 -22.42
N ALA A 214 -28.88 17.57 -22.79
CA ALA A 214 -28.97 16.26 -22.17
C ALA A 214 -27.74 15.41 -22.55
N LEU A 215 -27.47 14.36 -21.78
CA LEU A 215 -26.50 13.33 -22.14
C LEU A 215 -27.24 12.03 -22.43
N THR A 216 -26.82 11.31 -23.47
CA THR A 216 -27.23 9.93 -23.70
C THR A 216 -26.04 9.04 -23.42
N TYR A 217 -26.21 8.04 -22.56
CA TYR A 217 -25.17 7.06 -22.27
C TYR A 217 -25.43 5.76 -23.03
N GLU A 218 -24.42 5.25 -23.72
CA GLU A 218 -24.47 3.93 -24.36
C GLU A 218 -23.49 2.98 -23.68
N SER A 219 -23.89 1.72 -23.50
CA SER A 219 -23.06 0.70 -22.87
C SER A 219 -22.75 -0.44 -23.82
N HIS A 220 -21.51 -0.90 -23.83
CA HIS A 220 -21.15 -2.18 -24.45
C HIS A 220 -21.83 -3.35 -23.72
N PRO A 221 -22.12 -4.49 -24.39
CA PRO A 221 -22.66 -5.68 -23.74
C PRO A 221 -21.81 -6.24 -22.57
N THR A 222 -20.53 -5.87 -22.49
CA THR A 222 -19.64 -6.28 -21.38
C THR A 222 -19.62 -5.29 -20.22
N ALA A 223 -20.27 -4.13 -20.33
CA ALA A 223 -20.19 -3.07 -19.32
C ALA A 223 -20.65 -3.53 -17.93
N GLU A 224 -21.69 -4.37 -17.86
CA GLU A 224 -22.21 -4.87 -16.58
C GLU A 224 -21.19 -5.79 -15.89
N ALA A 225 -20.53 -6.67 -16.64
CA ALA A 225 -19.48 -7.54 -16.12
C ALA A 225 -18.24 -6.76 -15.70
N GLU A 226 -17.84 -5.74 -16.47
CA GLU A 226 -16.69 -4.89 -16.12
C GLU A 226 -16.97 -4.01 -14.89
N LEU A 227 -18.20 -3.49 -14.75
CA LEU A 227 -18.60 -2.76 -13.55
C LEU A 227 -18.52 -3.66 -12.31
N ALA A 228 -19.06 -4.88 -12.39
CA ALA A 228 -18.97 -5.86 -11.31
C ALA A 228 -17.50 -6.16 -10.94
N ARG A 229 -16.66 -6.46 -11.94
CA ARG A 229 -15.22 -6.74 -11.74
C ARG A 229 -14.50 -5.61 -11.04
N VAL A 230 -14.66 -4.36 -11.51
CA VAL A 230 -14.02 -3.19 -10.90
C VAL A 230 -14.43 -3.06 -9.44
N VAL A 231 -15.72 -3.16 -9.14
CA VAL A 231 -16.25 -3.01 -7.78
C VAL A 231 -15.80 -4.14 -6.86
N GLU A 232 -15.74 -5.39 -7.35
CA GLU A 232 -15.20 -6.54 -6.62
C GLU A 232 -13.72 -6.36 -6.28
N GLU A 233 -12.90 -5.92 -7.24
CA GLU A 233 -11.47 -5.69 -7.02
C GLU A 233 -11.21 -4.56 -6.01
N VAL A 234 -12.02 -3.49 -6.05
CA VAL A 234 -11.92 -2.41 -5.05
C VAL A 234 -12.41 -2.89 -3.69
N ALA A 235 -13.52 -3.63 -3.61
CA ALA A 235 -13.99 -4.22 -2.35
C ALA A 235 -12.94 -5.16 -1.74
N ALA A 236 -12.23 -5.95 -2.54
CA ALA A 236 -11.20 -6.86 -2.04
C ALA A 236 -9.97 -6.12 -1.47
N LYS A 237 -9.73 -4.87 -1.90
CA LYS A 237 -8.57 -4.06 -1.49
C LYS A 237 -8.85 -3.18 -0.27
N HIS A 238 -10.11 -2.80 -0.05
CA HIS A 238 -10.51 -1.88 1.02
C HIS A 238 -11.50 -2.55 1.98
N PRO A 239 -11.46 -2.27 3.29
CA PRO A 239 -12.41 -2.84 4.24
C PRO A 239 -13.77 -2.14 4.19
N VAL A 240 -14.50 -2.36 3.10
CA VAL A 240 -15.74 -1.63 2.77
C VAL A 240 -16.87 -2.55 2.32
N ARG A 241 -18.08 -1.99 2.29
CA ARG A 241 -19.25 -2.52 1.61
C ARG A 241 -19.60 -1.57 0.47
N LEU A 242 -19.67 -2.10 -0.75
CA LEU A 242 -19.82 -1.27 -1.96
C LEU A 242 -21.13 -1.56 -2.69
N TYR A 243 -21.76 -0.49 -3.16
CA TYR A 243 -22.77 -0.53 -4.20
C TYR A 243 -22.41 0.47 -5.29
N ALA A 244 -22.53 0.07 -6.55
CA ALA A 244 -22.33 0.99 -7.67
C ALA A 244 -23.36 0.76 -8.77
N ALA A 245 -23.94 1.84 -9.30
CA ALA A 245 -24.92 1.74 -10.36
C ALA A 245 -24.76 2.84 -11.40
N HIS A 246 -24.93 2.50 -12.67
CA HIS A 246 -24.84 3.44 -13.78
C HIS A 246 -26.11 3.46 -14.61
N ARG A 247 -26.58 4.65 -14.98
CA ARG A 247 -27.72 4.84 -15.86
C ARG A 247 -27.26 4.95 -17.31
N VAL A 248 -27.96 4.25 -18.20
CA VAL A 248 -27.78 4.31 -19.66
C VAL A 248 -29.01 4.92 -20.32
N GLY A 249 -28.92 5.24 -21.60
CA GLY A 249 -29.94 6.00 -22.32
C GLY A 249 -29.92 7.49 -21.97
N PRO A 250 -31.00 8.22 -22.30
CA PRO A 250 -31.09 9.66 -22.06
C PRO A 250 -31.16 10.00 -20.56
N VAL A 251 -30.26 10.88 -20.11
CA VAL A 251 -30.16 11.40 -18.74
C VAL A 251 -30.21 12.94 -18.79
N PRO A 252 -31.33 13.55 -18.36
CA PRO A 252 -31.48 15.00 -18.30
C PRO A 252 -30.48 15.70 -17.36
N ILE A 253 -30.28 17.00 -17.58
CA ILE A 253 -29.50 17.86 -16.67
C ILE A 253 -30.10 17.80 -15.26
N GLY A 254 -29.21 17.68 -14.26
CA GLY A 254 -29.58 17.59 -12.85
C GLY A 254 -29.96 16.18 -12.41
N GLU A 255 -30.02 15.21 -13.31
CA GLU A 255 -30.28 13.81 -12.97
C GLU A 255 -29.01 13.00 -12.78
N LEU A 256 -29.16 11.91 -12.01
CA LEU A 256 -28.10 10.99 -11.61
C LEU A 256 -27.78 10.03 -12.76
N ALA A 257 -26.54 10.08 -13.24
CA ALA A 257 -26.00 9.14 -14.22
C ALA A 257 -25.22 8.00 -13.56
N PHE A 258 -24.59 8.24 -12.41
CA PHE A 258 -23.72 7.26 -11.77
C PHE A 258 -23.74 7.42 -10.25
N LEU A 259 -23.89 6.32 -9.52
CA LEU A 259 -23.96 6.29 -8.06
C LEU A 259 -22.91 5.32 -7.52
N VAL A 260 -22.18 5.75 -6.49
CA VAL A 260 -21.36 4.87 -5.66
C VAL A 260 -21.72 5.10 -4.21
N LEU A 261 -21.95 4.02 -3.47
CA LEU A 261 -22.07 4.01 -2.01
C LEU A 261 -20.95 3.14 -1.44
N ALA A 262 -20.16 3.73 -0.54
CA ALA A 262 -19.10 3.03 0.17
C ALA A 262 -19.33 3.17 1.68
N ALA A 263 -19.68 2.07 2.34
CA ALA A 263 -19.78 2.02 3.79
C ALA A 263 -18.54 1.34 4.39
N ALA A 264 -18.03 1.91 5.47
CA ALA A 264 -16.85 1.40 6.16
C ALA A 264 -16.94 1.67 7.67
N ALA A 265 -16.18 0.93 8.47
CA ALA A 265 -16.04 1.23 9.89
C ALA A 265 -15.34 2.59 10.11
N HIS A 266 -14.41 2.95 9.22
CA HIS A 266 -13.66 4.20 9.29
C HIS A 266 -13.82 5.03 8.01
N ARG A 267 -13.99 6.34 8.16
CA ARG A 267 -14.22 7.26 7.03
C ARG A 267 -13.12 7.24 5.96
N GLY A 268 -11.86 6.96 6.35
CA GLY A 268 -10.73 6.94 5.42
C GLY A 268 -10.91 5.90 4.32
N ASP A 269 -11.28 4.68 4.72
CA ASP A 269 -11.53 3.57 3.82
C ASP A 269 -12.73 3.82 2.90
N ALA A 270 -13.81 4.41 3.46
CA ALA A 270 -14.99 4.77 2.67
C ALA A 270 -14.68 5.81 1.58
N PHE A 271 -13.88 6.85 1.89
CA PHE A 271 -13.47 7.83 0.89
C PHE A 271 -12.56 7.21 -0.18
N ALA A 272 -11.54 6.47 0.24
CA ALA A 272 -10.57 5.87 -0.68
C ALA A 272 -11.23 4.89 -1.65
N ALA A 273 -12.11 4.02 -1.15
CA ALA A 273 -12.83 3.07 -2.01
C ALA A 273 -13.82 3.78 -2.95
N CYS A 274 -14.56 4.79 -2.47
CA CYS A 274 -15.52 5.51 -3.30
C CYS A 274 -14.84 6.26 -4.45
N GLU A 275 -13.70 6.92 -4.17
CA GLU A 275 -12.89 7.61 -5.18
C GLU A 275 -12.33 6.61 -6.20
N GLU A 276 -11.75 5.50 -5.73
CA GLU A 276 -11.18 4.48 -6.62
C GLU A 276 -12.24 3.84 -7.53
N VAL A 277 -13.44 3.51 -7.03
CA VAL A 277 -14.54 3.04 -7.89
C VAL A 277 -14.89 4.10 -8.93
N ALA A 278 -15.03 5.36 -8.53
CA ALA A 278 -15.48 6.40 -9.46
C ALA A 278 -14.49 6.62 -10.62
N ASP A 279 -13.20 6.64 -10.32
CA ASP A 279 -12.14 6.81 -11.31
C ASP A 279 -12.01 5.57 -12.21
N ARG A 280 -12.02 4.37 -11.62
CA ARG A 280 -11.85 3.11 -12.38
C ARG A 280 -13.04 2.81 -13.27
N VAL A 281 -14.27 3.04 -12.81
CA VAL A 281 -15.46 2.86 -13.66
C VAL A 281 -15.38 3.76 -14.89
N LYS A 282 -14.99 5.03 -14.70
CA LYS A 282 -14.82 5.98 -15.80
C LYS A 282 -13.71 5.56 -16.78
N ALA A 283 -12.66 4.89 -16.30
CA ALA A 283 -11.51 4.50 -17.12
C ALA A 283 -11.67 3.13 -17.81
N GLU A 284 -12.31 2.18 -17.14
CA GLU A 284 -12.29 0.76 -17.52
C GLU A 284 -13.66 0.24 -18.02
N VAL A 285 -14.77 0.81 -17.54
CA VAL A 285 -16.10 0.30 -17.89
C VAL A 285 -16.54 0.92 -19.23
N PRO A 286 -16.84 0.12 -20.26
CA PRO A 286 -17.14 0.60 -21.61
C PRO A 286 -18.55 1.20 -21.71
N ILE A 287 -18.72 2.38 -21.12
CA ILE A 287 -19.90 3.24 -21.19
C ILE A 287 -19.47 4.59 -21.78
N TRP A 288 -20.10 4.98 -22.87
CA TRP A 288 -19.79 6.20 -23.60
C TRP A 288 -20.89 7.23 -23.44
N LYS A 289 -20.54 8.52 -23.51
CA LYS A 289 -21.49 9.62 -23.50
C LYS A 289 -21.61 10.24 -24.89
N GLU A 290 -22.83 10.29 -25.39
CA GLU A 290 -23.25 11.12 -26.51
C GLU A 290 -23.90 12.39 -25.96
N GLN A 291 -23.51 13.55 -26.49
CA GLN A 291 -24.00 14.84 -26.01
C GLN A 291 -24.96 15.45 -27.02
N LEU A 292 -26.15 15.83 -26.56
CA LEU A 292 -27.05 16.67 -27.34
C LEU A 292 -26.81 18.14 -26.98
N MET A 293 -26.31 18.88 -27.95
CA MET A 293 -26.03 20.31 -27.83
C MET A 293 -27.33 21.12 -27.88
N ALA A 294 -27.32 22.32 -27.30
CA ALA A 294 -28.50 23.19 -27.26
C ALA A 294 -28.99 23.66 -28.65
N ASP A 295 -28.15 23.54 -29.69
CA ASP A 295 -28.46 23.87 -31.08
C ASP A 295 -28.95 22.65 -31.91
N GLY A 296 -29.06 21.47 -31.28
CA GLY A 296 -29.52 20.24 -31.90
C GLY A 296 -28.43 19.39 -32.55
N THR A 297 -27.16 19.79 -32.46
CA THR A 297 -26.02 18.96 -32.91
C THR A 297 -25.64 17.90 -31.87
N THR A 298 -24.96 16.84 -32.32
CA THR A 298 -24.64 15.68 -31.48
C THR A 298 -23.14 15.38 -31.52
N HIS A 299 -22.51 15.25 -30.35
CA HIS A 299 -21.07 15.02 -30.20
C HIS A 299 -20.81 13.78 -29.35
N TRP A 300 -19.97 12.87 -29.85
CA TRP A 300 -19.54 11.67 -29.11
C TRP A 300 -18.28 11.96 -28.32
N VAL A 301 -18.24 11.56 -27.05
CA VAL A 301 -17.06 11.69 -26.19
C VAL A 301 -16.67 10.32 -25.66
N GLY A 302 -15.43 9.89 -25.94
CA GLY A 302 -14.85 8.63 -25.45
C GLY A 302 -14.67 7.53 -26.50
N ILE A 303 -14.76 7.82 -27.81
CA ILE A 303 -14.58 6.83 -28.90
C ILE A 303 -13.15 6.85 -29.48
N ASP A 304 -12.32 7.82 -29.14
CA ASP A 304 -10.93 7.87 -29.61
C ASP A 304 -10.01 6.98 -28.76
N GLY A 305 -9.96 5.70 -29.13
CA GLY A 305 -8.89 4.75 -28.81
C GLY A 305 -8.01 4.48 -30.01
#